data_AF-A0A7I8EIP9-F1
#
_entry.id   AF-A0A7I8EIP9-F1
#
_cell.length_a   1.000
_cell.length_b   1.000
_cell.length_c   1.000
_cell.angle_alpha   90.00
_cell.angle_beta   90.00
_cell.angle_gamma   90.00
#
_symmetry.space_group_name_H-M   'P 1'
#
loop_
_entity.id
_entity.type
_entity.pdbx_description
1 polymer ?
#
loop_
_entity_poly.entity_id
_entity_poly.type
_entity_poly.pdbx_seq_one_letter_code
_entity_poly.pdbx_strand_id
1 'polypeptide(L)'
;MICIIALCWVGLLLLLSSCSTVPTAAVAAQRVEPQPTGWPSWEQFGKKQIFTSHGQYIAAETLALAHSLYGPQNNEYYADDPALTTVLAYWQRTCQASNGSLCAEARSGNLQCVEFITGAFAAIDDELPYVGDASTFWNAYRNEAGWQEIPAQAISTTAPQLGDMVAWSGNDFGHLALVVDVQAPTFSAGSSKDGYIAIVQSNAPSLIEQLTWHANGQIDSWPGYTLQGFIRQQEIAPCLQAQSTPQQRQWETLALQAAVHYGTPSKYFLHQICQSSFETYDAQGRVVASQTGARGMAQLLPSVAAQIPRCVIDFENNAPNCDQMPGSLPSGKGIDVTKPDEALPAAAYEMSTLYTYYLKWKPEVDIKAYEMALAAYHEGTVPVDHAVNSCGTQRWLNCLSGQDSNSASDYIRAILGTIV
;
A
#
# COMPACT_ATOMS: atom_id res chain seq x y z
N MET A 1 -54.79 12.90 -69.50
CA MET A 1 -54.71 11.46 -69.17
C MET A 1 -53.55 11.29 -68.19
N ILE A 2 -53.89 11.03 -66.92
CA ILE A 2 -53.23 10.10 -65.97
C ILE A 2 -51.68 10.03 -66.02
N CYS A 3 -51.02 10.63 -65.01
CA CYS A 3 -50.12 9.98 -64.01
C CYS A 3 -48.76 9.52 -64.56
N ILE A 4 -47.63 9.43 -63.84
CA ILE A 4 -47.19 9.59 -62.45
C ILE A 4 -45.65 9.42 -62.53
N ILE A 5 -44.89 10.17 -61.70
CA ILE A 5 -43.80 9.74 -60.77
C ILE A 5 -42.89 8.59 -61.23
N ALA A 6 -41.59 8.49 -60.92
CA ALA A 6 -40.50 9.32 -60.46
C ALA A 6 -39.30 8.35 -60.25
N LEU A 7 -38.11 8.94 -60.09
CA LEU A 7 -37.05 8.51 -59.16
C LEU A 7 -36.39 7.13 -59.35
N CYS A 8 -35.07 7.23 -59.59
CA CYS A 8 -34.00 6.74 -58.72
C CYS A 8 -33.24 5.44 -59.05
N TRP A 9 -31.91 5.63 -59.11
CA TRP A 9 -30.78 4.78 -58.68
C TRP A 9 -29.90 4.06 -59.73
N VAL A 10 -28.62 4.45 -59.64
CA VAL A 10 -27.39 3.63 -59.67
C VAL A 10 -26.83 3.07 -60.98
N GLY A 11 -25.52 3.28 -61.11
CA GLY A 11 -24.59 2.49 -61.90
C GLY A 11 -23.59 3.40 -62.60
N LEU A 12 -22.32 3.09 -62.77
CA LEU A 12 -21.50 1.93 -62.46
C LEU A 12 -20.14 2.34 -63.07
N LEU A 13 -19.07 2.43 -62.30
CA LEU A 13 -17.73 2.60 -62.87
C LEU A 13 -16.88 1.41 -62.43
N LEU A 14 -16.84 0.45 -63.34
CA LEU A 14 -15.84 -0.60 -63.48
C LEU A 14 -14.46 0.04 -63.67
N LEU A 15 -13.44 -0.50 -63.01
CA LEU A 15 -12.12 -0.74 -63.63
C LEU A 15 -11.35 -1.83 -62.87
N LEU A 16 -11.22 -2.95 -63.58
CA LEU A 16 -10.24 -4.04 -63.59
C LEU A 16 -8.96 -3.81 -62.74
N SER A 17 -8.60 -4.69 -61.79
CA SER A 17 -8.01 -6.04 -61.96
C SER A 17 -6.64 -6.06 -62.66
N SER A 18 -5.56 -5.98 -61.87
CA SER A 18 -4.37 -6.84 -62.07
C SER A 18 -3.57 -6.99 -60.77
N CYS A 19 -3.21 -8.25 -60.49
CA CYS A 19 -2.51 -8.74 -59.30
C CYS A 19 -1.07 -8.22 -59.16
N SER A 20 -0.66 -8.00 -57.91
CA SER A 20 0.69 -8.28 -57.43
C SER A 20 0.61 -8.59 -55.93
N THR A 21 0.89 -9.85 -55.58
CA THR A 21 1.03 -10.34 -54.21
C THR A 21 2.37 -9.89 -53.64
N VAL A 22 2.33 -9.10 -52.56
CA VAL A 22 3.48 -8.82 -51.69
C VAL A 22 3.02 -9.17 -50.26
N PRO A 23 3.81 -9.91 -49.46
CA PRO A 23 3.39 -10.30 -48.13
C PRO A 23 3.26 -9.05 -47.25
N THR A 24 2.11 -8.92 -46.61
CA THR A 24 1.85 -7.98 -45.52
C THR A 24 2.81 -8.31 -44.38
N ALA A 25 3.89 -7.54 -44.29
CA ALA A 25 4.57 -7.35 -43.01
C ALA A 25 3.52 -6.78 -42.05
N ALA A 26 3.33 -7.47 -40.92
CA ALA A 26 2.53 -6.97 -39.82
C ALA A 26 3.04 -5.56 -39.47
N VAL A 27 2.19 -4.56 -39.65
CA VAL A 27 2.41 -3.23 -39.12
C VAL A 27 2.42 -3.40 -37.61
N ALA A 28 3.61 -3.37 -37.02
CA ALA A 28 3.75 -3.23 -35.57
C ALA A 28 2.94 -2.00 -35.18
N ALA A 29 1.88 -2.21 -34.38
CA ALA A 29 1.12 -1.13 -33.81
C ALA A 29 2.11 -0.21 -33.08
N GLN A 30 2.31 0.99 -33.62
CA GLN A 30 3.06 2.03 -32.92
C GLN A 30 2.36 2.24 -31.58
N ARG A 31 3.10 2.04 -30.48
CA ARG A 31 2.72 2.54 -29.16
C ARG A 31 2.49 4.04 -29.30
N VAL A 32 1.22 4.43 -29.27
CA VAL A 32 0.85 5.82 -29.04
C VAL A 32 0.86 5.99 -27.54
N GLU A 33 1.95 6.57 -27.03
CA GLU A 33 2.07 7.01 -25.65
C GLU A 33 1.30 8.34 -25.52
N PRO A 34 0.26 8.45 -24.66
CA PRO A 34 -0.22 9.74 -24.23
C PRO A 34 0.35 10.01 -22.83
N GLN A 35 1.19 11.04 -22.71
CA GLN A 35 1.50 11.65 -21.42
C GLN A 35 1.22 13.15 -21.52
N PRO A 36 0.16 13.66 -20.87
CA PRO A 36 0.01 15.09 -20.62
C PRO A 36 1.05 15.52 -19.59
N THR A 37 1.82 16.53 -19.97
CA THR A 37 2.83 17.23 -19.20
C THR A 37 2.26 17.84 -17.93
N GLY A 38 2.73 17.42 -16.75
CA GLY A 38 2.43 18.06 -15.47
C GLY A 38 2.54 17.17 -14.22
N TRP A 39 2.64 15.85 -14.39
CA TRP A 39 2.64 14.88 -13.30
C TRP A 39 4.08 14.44 -12.96
N PRO A 40 4.39 14.04 -11.71
CA PRO A 40 5.74 13.62 -11.38
C PRO A 40 6.10 12.44 -12.28
N SER A 41 7.19 12.57 -13.03
CA SER A 41 7.66 11.49 -13.89
C SER A 41 7.97 10.26 -13.03
N TRP A 42 7.77 9.06 -13.56
CA TRP A 42 8.05 7.77 -12.89
C TRP A 42 9.41 7.70 -12.17
N GLU A 43 10.42 8.43 -12.65
CA GLU A 43 11.73 8.50 -11.98
C GLU A 43 11.68 9.17 -10.59
N GLN A 44 10.63 9.93 -10.29
CA GLN A 44 10.34 10.55 -9.00
C GLN A 44 9.52 9.65 -8.07
N PHE A 45 8.86 8.59 -8.58
CA PHE A 45 8.09 7.63 -7.77
C PHE A 45 8.88 6.34 -7.50
N GLY A 46 9.61 5.82 -8.50
CA GLY A 46 10.45 4.62 -8.36
C GLY A 46 11.81 4.84 -7.68
N LYS A 47 12.18 6.09 -7.39
CA LYS A 47 13.38 6.44 -6.61
C LYS A 47 13.01 7.44 -5.53
N LYS A 48 13.28 7.08 -4.27
CA LYS A 48 13.67 8.05 -3.22
C LYS A 48 12.65 9.16 -2.90
N GLN A 49 11.39 8.85 -2.65
CA GLN A 49 10.54 9.82 -1.93
C GLN A 49 10.44 9.46 -0.46
N ILE A 50 10.71 10.48 0.37
CA ILE A 50 10.41 10.49 1.79
C ILE A 50 8.89 10.66 1.88
N PHE A 51 8.16 9.57 2.06
CA PHE A 51 6.73 9.64 2.32
C PHE A 51 6.52 10.30 3.69
N THR A 52 5.74 11.35 3.81
CA THR A 52 5.49 12.02 5.10
C THR A 52 4.22 11.51 5.79
N SER A 53 3.51 10.55 5.20
CA SER A 53 2.36 9.86 5.81
C SER A 53 2.11 8.47 5.18
N HIS A 54 1.41 7.59 5.91
CA HIS A 54 0.95 6.28 5.41
C HIS A 54 0.09 6.42 4.15
N GLY A 55 -0.78 7.42 4.11
CA GLY A 55 -1.62 7.72 2.94
C GLY A 55 -0.83 8.03 1.66
N GLN A 56 0.36 8.64 1.76
CA GLN A 56 1.23 8.83 0.59
C GLN A 56 1.79 7.51 0.06
N TYR A 57 2.06 6.55 0.95
CA TYR A 57 2.54 5.24 0.56
C TYR A 57 1.43 4.44 -0.15
N ILE A 58 0.22 4.40 0.43
CA ILE A 58 -0.97 3.83 -0.22
C ILE A 58 -1.14 4.42 -1.61
N ALA A 59 -1.09 5.75 -1.75
CA ALA A 59 -1.25 6.43 -3.04
C ALA A 59 -0.17 6.03 -4.06
N ALA A 60 1.10 5.95 -3.64
CA ALA A 60 2.21 5.59 -4.51
C ALA A 60 2.11 4.13 -5.00
N GLU A 61 1.76 3.21 -4.10
CA GLU A 61 1.62 1.79 -4.43
C GLU A 61 0.39 1.52 -5.27
N THR A 62 -0.69 2.26 -5.03
CA THR A 62 -1.86 2.28 -5.92
C THR A 62 -1.48 2.69 -7.34
N LEU A 63 -0.65 3.73 -7.50
CA LEU A 63 -0.16 4.15 -8.81
C LEU A 63 0.70 3.06 -9.45
N ALA A 64 1.62 2.45 -8.70
CA ALA A 64 2.47 1.37 -9.20
C ALA A 64 1.63 0.17 -9.69
N LEU A 65 0.63 -0.25 -8.90
CA LEU A 65 -0.32 -1.29 -9.27
C LEU A 65 -1.12 -0.91 -10.52
N ALA A 66 -1.65 0.31 -10.56
CA ALA A 66 -2.43 0.83 -11.68
C ALA A 66 -1.67 0.81 -13.01
N HIS A 67 -0.36 1.05 -13.00
CA HIS A 67 0.49 0.96 -14.20
C HIS A 67 0.61 -0.46 -14.76
N SER A 68 0.29 -1.48 -13.97
CA SER A 68 0.25 -2.88 -14.40
C SER A 68 -1.10 -3.23 -15.07
N LEU A 69 -2.06 -2.30 -15.04
CA LEU A 69 -3.38 -2.47 -15.65
C LEU A 69 -3.42 -1.90 -17.08
N TYR A 70 -4.22 -2.55 -17.92
CA TYR A 70 -4.50 -2.11 -19.28
C TYR A 70 -5.93 -2.48 -19.70
N GLY A 71 -6.25 -2.25 -20.97
CA GLY A 71 -7.56 -2.52 -21.55
C GLY A 71 -8.51 -1.31 -21.47
N PRO A 72 -9.68 -1.40 -22.12
CA PRO A 72 -10.60 -0.26 -22.27
C PRO A 72 -11.22 0.23 -20.96
N GLN A 73 -11.19 -0.59 -19.91
CA GLN A 73 -11.69 -0.25 -18.57
C GLN A 73 -10.61 -0.32 -17.49
N ASN A 74 -9.34 -0.48 -17.87
CA ASN A 74 -8.22 -0.67 -16.95
C ASN A 74 -8.47 -1.83 -15.97
N ASN A 75 -8.94 -2.95 -16.51
CA ASN A 75 -9.33 -4.14 -15.76
C ASN A 75 -8.63 -5.42 -16.28
N GLU A 76 -7.70 -5.27 -17.22
CA GLU A 76 -6.82 -6.32 -17.70
C GLU A 76 -5.43 -6.14 -17.10
N TYR A 77 -4.75 -7.25 -16.87
CA TYR A 77 -3.37 -7.30 -16.38
C TYR A 77 -2.67 -8.58 -16.86
N TYR A 78 -1.34 -8.60 -16.76
CA TYR A 78 -0.53 -9.78 -17.01
C TYR A 78 -0.22 -10.49 -15.69
N ALA A 79 -0.53 -11.79 -15.61
CA ALA A 79 -0.36 -12.56 -14.37
C ALA A 79 1.13 -12.78 -14.00
N ASP A 80 2.04 -12.55 -14.94
CA ASP A 80 3.49 -12.62 -14.75
C ASP A 80 4.13 -11.23 -14.52
N ASP A 81 3.33 -10.17 -14.36
CA ASP A 81 3.84 -8.86 -13.96
C ASP A 81 4.39 -8.91 -12.52
N PRO A 82 5.69 -8.59 -12.30
CA PRO A 82 6.28 -8.61 -10.97
C PRO A 82 5.54 -7.73 -9.95
N ALA A 83 4.99 -6.59 -10.39
CA ALA A 83 4.25 -5.67 -9.51
C ALA A 83 2.94 -6.28 -8.99
N LEU A 84 2.43 -7.33 -9.63
CA LEU A 84 1.22 -8.04 -9.22
C LEU A 84 1.49 -9.26 -8.36
N THR A 85 2.74 -9.61 -8.06
CA THR A 85 3.08 -10.86 -7.34
C THR A 85 2.37 -10.96 -5.98
N THR A 86 2.52 -9.94 -5.13
CA THR A 86 1.87 -9.88 -3.80
C THR A 86 0.35 -9.81 -3.92
N VAL A 87 -0.14 -9.01 -4.86
CA VAL A 87 -1.57 -8.80 -5.11
C VAL A 87 -2.26 -10.09 -5.57
N LEU A 88 -1.64 -10.83 -6.49
CA LEU A 88 -2.15 -12.12 -6.96
C LEU A 88 -2.15 -13.16 -5.86
N ALA A 89 -1.11 -13.21 -5.02
CA ALA A 89 -1.07 -14.10 -3.86
C ALA A 89 -2.20 -13.76 -2.86
N TYR A 90 -2.46 -12.47 -2.64
CA TYR A 90 -3.61 -12.02 -1.85
C TYR A 90 -4.94 -12.48 -2.45
N TRP A 91 -5.22 -12.17 -3.72
CA TRP A 91 -6.49 -12.56 -4.35
C TRP A 91 -6.67 -14.09 -4.44
N GLN A 92 -5.59 -14.85 -4.63
CA GLN A 92 -5.64 -16.32 -4.57
C GLN A 92 -6.09 -16.86 -3.21
N ARG A 93 -5.77 -16.13 -2.13
CA ARG A 93 -6.18 -16.44 -0.75
C ARG A 93 -7.60 -15.98 -0.44
N THR A 94 -7.95 -14.75 -0.84
CA THR A 94 -9.16 -14.07 -0.37
C THR A 94 -10.32 -14.13 -1.34
N CYS A 95 -10.03 -14.27 -2.63
CA CYS A 95 -11.01 -14.26 -3.71
C CYS A 95 -10.81 -15.49 -4.60
N GLN A 96 -11.07 -16.68 -4.06
CA GLN A 96 -10.90 -17.96 -4.74
C GLN A 96 -12.24 -18.57 -5.19
N ALA A 97 -12.31 -18.99 -6.45
CA ALA A 97 -13.40 -19.81 -6.96
C ALA A 97 -13.26 -21.28 -6.51
N SER A 98 -14.34 -22.05 -6.57
CA SER A 98 -14.37 -23.47 -6.14
C SER A 98 -13.38 -24.39 -6.87
N ASN A 99 -12.90 -23.99 -8.04
CA ASN A 99 -11.91 -24.72 -8.84
C ASN A 99 -10.45 -24.29 -8.54
N GLY A 100 -10.23 -23.45 -7.54
CA GLY A 100 -8.91 -22.96 -7.12
C GLY A 100 -8.39 -21.74 -7.91
N SER A 101 -9.08 -21.31 -8.96
CA SER A 101 -8.75 -20.09 -9.70
C SER A 101 -9.22 -18.83 -8.97
N LEU A 102 -8.77 -17.65 -9.40
CA LEU A 102 -9.32 -16.38 -8.93
C LEU A 102 -10.85 -16.32 -9.16
N CYS A 103 -11.56 -15.65 -8.25
CA CYS A 103 -12.95 -15.26 -8.39
C CYS A 103 -13.17 -14.42 -9.65
N ALA A 104 -14.43 -14.21 -10.06
CA ALA A 104 -14.69 -13.48 -11.29
C ALA A 104 -14.17 -12.04 -11.21
N GLU A 105 -14.26 -11.44 -10.03
CA GLU A 105 -14.03 -10.04 -9.72
C GLU A 105 -12.54 -9.67 -9.70
N ALA A 106 -11.65 -10.64 -9.51
CA ALA A 106 -10.20 -10.44 -9.50
C ALA A 106 -9.53 -10.88 -10.83
N ARG A 107 -10.26 -11.48 -11.78
CA ARG A 107 -9.69 -11.98 -13.04
C ARG A 107 -9.34 -10.84 -14.00
N SER A 108 -8.20 -10.97 -14.69
CA SER A 108 -7.85 -10.11 -15.82
C SER A 108 -8.98 -10.09 -16.87
N GLY A 109 -9.39 -8.90 -17.29
CA GLY A 109 -10.54 -8.62 -18.16
C GLY A 109 -11.86 -8.42 -17.41
N ASN A 110 -11.89 -8.66 -16.10
CA ASN A 110 -13.05 -8.43 -15.23
C ASN A 110 -12.66 -7.91 -13.84
N LEU A 111 -11.45 -7.36 -13.67
CA LEU A 111 -10.97 -6.83 -12.40
C LEU A 111 -11.91 -5.70 -11.94
N GLN A 112 -12.57 -5.88 -10.80
CA GLN A 112 -13.50 -4.92 -10.22
C GLN A 112 -12.79 -3.90 -9.33
N CYS A 113 -13.43 -2.75 -9.10
CA CYS A 113 -12.87 -1.66 -8.29
C CYS A 113 -12.52 -2.11 -6.87
N VAL A 114 -13.37 -2.90 -6.23
CA VAL A 114 -13.10 -3.44 -4.88
C VAL A 114 -11.81 -4.26 -4.87
N GLU A 115 -11.63 -5.19 -5.80
CA GLU A 115 -10.45 -6.06 -5.83
C GLU A 115 -9.17 -5.29 -6.16
N PHE A 116 -9.25 -4.26 -7.00
CA PHE A 116 -8.13 -3.35 -7.22
C PHE A 116 -7.72 -2.62 -5.94
N ILE A 117 -8.71 -2.11 -5.18
CA ILE A 117 -8.45 -1.37 -3.94
C ILE A 117 -7.89 -2.32 -2.87
N THR A 118 -8.49 -3.50 -2.65
CA THR A 118 -7.95 -4.51 -1.72
C THR A 118 -6.56 -4.97 -2.13
N GLY A 119 -6.30 -5.07 -3.44
CA GLY A 119 -4.99 -5.36 -4.00
C GLY A 119 -3.95 -4.28 -3.68
N ALA A 120 -4.31 -3.00 -3.81
CA ALA A 120 -3.42 -1.88 -3.47
C ALA A 120 -3.02 -1.88 -1.98
N PHE A 121 -3.96 -2.19 -1.11
CA PHE A 121 -3.72 -2.35 0.33
C PHE A 121 -2.92 -3.62 0.66
N ALA A 122 -3.18 -4.73 -0.05
CA ALA A 122 -2.39 -5.96 0.11
C ALA A 122 -0.95 -5.81 -0.40
N ALA A 123 -0.70 -4.98 -1.42
CA ALA A 123 0.65 -4.71 -1.93
C ALA A 123 1.57 -4.06 -0.89
N ILE A 124 1.00 -3.46 0.15
CA ILE A 124 1.72 -2.83 1.28
C ILE A 124 1.56 -3.61 2.59
N ASP A 125 1.10 -4.86 2.52
CA ASP A 125 0.84 -5.72 3.67
C ASP A 125 -0.14 -5.11 4.70
N ASP A 126 -1.10 -4.33 4.21
CA ASP A 126 -2.10 -3.66 5.02
C ASP A 126 -3.51 -4.03 4.57
N GLU A 127 -3.83 -5.33 4.64
CA GLU A 127 -5.12 -5.85 4.21
C GLU A 127 -6.29 -5.12 4.90
N LEU A 128 -7.28 -4.75 4.09
CA LEU A 128 -8.48 -4.06 4.55
C LEU A 128 -9.30 -4.93 5.53
N PRO A 129 -9.82 -4.37 6.63
CA PRO A 129 -10.62 -5.12 7.62
C PRO A 129 -11.96 -5.60 7.04
N TYR A 130 -12.47 -4.93 6.00
CA TYR A 130 -13.69 -5.31 5.31
C TYR A 130 -13.47 -5.41 3.80
N VAL A 131 -14.01 -6.49 3.22
CA VAL A 131 -14.11 -6.73 1.78
C VAL A 131 -15.55 -7.15 1.45
N GLY A 132 -16.14 -6.52 0.42
CA GLY A 132 -17.53 -6.74 -0.01
C GLY A 132 -17.90 -5.80 -1.16
N ASP A 133 -19.19 -5.60 -1.42
CA ASP A 133 -19.62 -4.69 -2.50
C ASP A 133 -19.25 -3.24 -2.18
N ALA A 134 -18.87 -2.45 -3.19
CA ALA A 134 -18.50 -1.04 -2.99
C ALA A 134 -19.61 -0.22 -2.30
N SER A 135 -20.89 -0.56 -2.53
CA SER A 135 -22.06 0.10 -1.94
C SER A 135 -22.17 -0.07 -0.42
N THR A 136 -21.54 -1.09 0.16
CA THR A 136 -21.58 -1.37 1.60
C THR A 136 -20.38 -0.82 2.35
N PHE A 137 -19.27 -0.51 1.66
CA PHE A 137 -18.01 -0.05 2.28
C PHE A 137 -18.23 1.11 3.25
N TRP A 138 -18.95 2.15 2.86
CA TRP A 138 -19.21 3.30 3.72
C TRP A 138 -19.86 2.95 5.07
N ASN A 139 -20.78 1.99 5.06
CA ASN A 139 -21.42 1.53 6.29
C ASN A 139 -20.55 0.54 7.06
N ALA A 140 -19.76 -0.28 6.35
CA ALA A 140 -18.87 -1.26 6.96
C ALA A 140 -17.74 -0.62 7.74
N TYR A 141 -17.19 0.49 7.24
CA TYR A 141 -16.15 1.26 7.94
C TYR A 141 -16.70 2.18 9.04
N ARG A 142 -18.00 2.08 9.34
CA ARG A 142 -18.62 2.98 10.30
C ARG A 142 -18.11 2.74 11.72
N ASN A 143 -17.38 3.71 12.29
CA ASN A 143 -16.67 3.58 13.57
C ASN A 143 -15.64 2.42 13.58
N GLU A 144 -15.11 2.02 12.43
CA GLU A 144 -14.08 0.99 12.37
C GLU A 144 -12.79 1.51 13.03
N ALA A 145 -12.20 0.71 13.91
CA ALA A 145 -11.03 1.15 14.67
C ALA A 145 -9.84 1.39 13.74
N GLY A 146 -9.18 2.54 13.89
CA GLY A 146 -8.07 2.93 13.01
C GLY A 146 -8.50 3.55 11.67
N TRP A 147 -9.79 3.79 11.47
CA TRP A 147 -10.34 4.42 10.27
C TRP A 147 -11.18 5.66 10.62
N GLN A 148 -11.23 6.61 9.69
CA GLN A 148 -12.04 7.81 9.78
C GLN A 148 -12.86 7.97 8.51
N GLU A 149 -14.16 8.07 8.68
CA GLU A 149 -15.09 8.46 7.64
C GLU A 149 -15.18 9.98 7.60
N ILE A 150 -15.01 10.55 6.41
CA ILE A 150 -15.14 11.98 6.14
C ILE A 150 -16.35 12.12 5.21
N PRO A 151 -17.56 12.36 5.75
CA PRO A 151 -18.76 12.45 4.94
C PRO A 151 -18.65 13.53 3.88
N ALA A 152 -19.33 13.38 2.74
CA ALA A 152 -19.30 14.36 1.65
C ALA A 152 -19.61 15.81 2.13
N GLN A 153 -20.52 15.97 3.09
CA GLN A 153 -20.83 17.28 3.66
C GLN A 153 -19.72 17.88 4.56
N ALA A 154 -18.75 17.08 5.00
CA ALA A 154 -17.66 17.47 5.90
C ALA A 154 -16.35 17.82 5.18
N ILE A 155 -16.28 17.62 3.85
CA ILE A 155 -15.10 17.87 3.00
C ILE A 155 -14.59 19.32 3.15
N SER A 156 -15.49 20.28 3.30
CA SER A 156 -15.13 21.71 3.49
C SER A 156 -14.37 21.99 4.79
N THR A 157 -14.53 21.13 5.80
CA THR A 157 -13.86 21.23 7.10
C THR A 157 -12.75 20.21 7.30
N THR A 158 -12.76 19.14 6.50
CA THR A 158 -11.76 18.08 6.55
C THR A 158 -11.42 17.70 5.13
N ALA A 159 -10.31 18.27 4.64
CA ALA A 159 -9.84 18.05 3.28
C ALA A 159 -9.53 16.56 3.05
N PRO A 160 -9.84 16.01 1.86
CA PRO A 160 -9.30 14.74 1.40
C PRO A 160 -7.78 14.75 1.39
N GLN A 161 -7.18 13.57 1.53
CA GLN A 161 -5.73 13.36 1.55
C GLN A 161 -5.36 12.17 0.66
N LEU A 162 -4.08 12.09 0.33
CA LEU A 162 -3.50 10.95 -0.38
C LEU A 162 -3.77 9.66 0.39
N GLY A 163 -4.15 8.61 -0.32
CA GLY A 163 -4.48 7.29 0.25
C GLY A 163 -5.90 7.19 0.81
N ASP A 164 -6.69 8.26 0.80
CA ASP A 164 -8.11 8.15 1.14
C ASP A 164 -8.84 7.28 0.12
N MET A 165 -9.64 6.32 0.59
CA MET A 165 -10.58 5.61 -0.26
C MET A 165 -11.80 6.50 -0.50
N VAL A 166 -12.13 6.74 -1.76
CA VAL A 166 -13.34 7.48 -2.14
C VAL A 166 -14.48 6.49 -2.35
N ALA A 167 -15.62 6.73 -1.69
CA ALA A 167 -16.77 5.83 -1.74
C ALA A 167 -17.98 6.49 -2.41
N TRP A 168 -18.50 5.84 -3.45
CA TRP A 168 -19.76 6.22 -4.10
C TRP A 168 -20.83 5.14 -3.93
N SER A 169 -22.07 5.58 -3.77
CA SER A 169 -23.26 4.76 -3.99
C SER A 169 -23.84 5.01 -5.38
N GLY A 170 -24.56 4.05 -5.93
CA GLY A 170 -25.16 4.16 -7.26
C GLY A 170 -24.95 2.91 -8.12
N ASN A 171 -25.68 2.80 -9.23
CA ASN A 171 -25.56 1.72 -10.22
C ASN A 171 -25.44 0.30 -9.62
N ASP A 172 -26.37 -0.04 -8.73
CA ASP A 172 -26.54 -1.32 -8.02
C ASP A 172 -25.40 -1.76 -7.07
N PHE A 173 -24.14 -1.43 -7.37
CA PHE A 173 -22.97 -1.95 -6.64
C PHE A 173 -22.09 -0.89 -5.99
N GLY A 174 -22.28 0.41 -6.28
CA GLY A 174 -21.39 1.47 -5.83
C GLY A 174 -20.07 1.51 -6.61
N HIS A 175 -19.12 2.33 -6.16
CA HIS A 175 -17.77 2.39 -6.73
C HIS A 175 -16.74 2.83 -5.67
N LEU A 176 -15.51 2.35 -5.81
CA LEU A 176 -14.38 2.75 -4.98
C LEU A 176 -13.21 3.22 -5.84
N ALA A 177 -12.47 4.19 -5.33
CA ALA A 177 -11.22 4.65 -5.90
C ALA A 177 -10.27 5.11 -4.77
N LEU A 178 -9.00 5.34 -5.08
CA LEU A 178 -8.01 5.86 -4.13
C LEU A 178 -7.50 7.23 -4.55
N VAL A 179 -7.41 8.18 -3.62
CA VAL A 179 -6.90 9.52 -3.86
C VAL A 179 -5.37 9.50 -4.00
N VAL A 180 -4.86 10.06 -5.09
CA VAL A 180 -3.42 10.11 -5.41
C VAL A 180 -2.88 11.51 -5.68
N ASP A 181 -3.75 12.51 -5.80
CA ASP A 181 -3.38 13.93 -5.77
C ASP A 181 -4.53 14.78 -5.23
N VAL A 182 -4.20 15.89 -4.58
CA VAL A 182 -5.18 16.80 -4.00
C VAL A 182 -4.72 18.24 -4.14
N GLN A 183 -5.57 19.07 -4.74
CA GLN A 183 -5.47 20.53 -4.65
C GLN A 183 -6.73 21.07 -3.97
N ALA A 184 -6.60 21.62 -2.77
CA ALA A 184 -7.72 22.24 -2.08
C ALA A 184 -8.19 23.53 -2.78
N PRO A 185 -9.50 23.85 -2.73
CA PRO A 185 -10.03 25.13 -3.19
C PRO A 185 -9.36 26.29 -2.45
N THR A 186 -9.09 27.37 -3.17
CA THR A 186 -8.48 28.57 -2.58
C THR A 186 -9.51 29.69 -2.47
N PHE A 187 -9.50 30.38 -1.33
CA PHE A 187 -10.39 31.49 -1.04
C PHE A 187 -9.58 32.78 -0.92
N SER A 188 -9.91 33.77 -1.73
CA SER A 188 -9.36 35.13 -1.66
C SER A 188 -10.48 36.16 -1.52
N ALA A 189 -10.15 37.36 -1.04
CA ALA A 189 -11.12 38.43 -0.86
C ALA A 189 -11.80 38.76 -2.20
N GLY A 190 -13.05 38.29 -2.37
CA GLY A 190 -13.88 38.53 -3.55
C GLY A 190 -13.84 37.43 -4.63
N SER A 191 -13.10 36.33 -4.44
CA SER A 191 -13.10 35.20 -5.39
C SER A 191 -12.76 33.88 -4.72
N SER A 192 -13.37 32.81 -5.21
CA SER A 192 -13.00 31.43 -4.89
C SER A 192 -12.56 30.72 -6.16
N LYS A 193 -11.54 29.88 -6.05
CA LYS A 193 -11.10 29.01 -7.14
C LYS A 193 -11.30 27.56 -6.71
N ASP A 194 -11.96 26.80 -7.56
CA ASP A 194 -12.11 25.36 -7.39
C ASP A 194 -10.74 24.67 -7.39
N GLY A 195 -10.67 23.60 -6.60
CA GLY A 195 -9.57 22.68 -6.54
C GLY A 195 -9.88 21.39 -7.31
N TYR A 196 -9.15 20.32 -6.99
CA TYR A 196 -9.42 19.00 -7.50
C TYR A 196 -8.97 17.90 -6.55
N ILE A 197 -9.47 16.70 -6.80
CA ILE A 197 -8.84 15.45 -6.38
C ILE A 197 -8.52 14.62 -7.61
N ALA A 198 -7.38 13.94 -7.60
CA ALA A 198 -7.08 12.90 -8.59
C ALA A 198 -7.25 11.55 -7.93
N ILE A 199 -7.97 10.66 -8.60
CA ILE A 199 -8.27 9.32 -8.12
C ILE A 199 -7.71 8.27 -9.07
N VAL A 200 -7.38 7.10 -8.53
CA VAL A 200 -6.99 5.91 -9.30
C VAL A 200 -8.00 4.80 -9.05
N GLN A 201 -8.37 4.11 -10.12
CA GLN A 201 -9.48 3.16 -10.14
C GLN A 201 -9.31 2.10 -11.23
N SER A 202 -9.94 0.94 -11.02
CA SER A 202 -10.15 -0.09 -12.05
C SER A 202 -11.63 -0.18 -12.41
N ASN A 203 -11.93 -0.91 -13.49
CA ASN A 203 -13.29 -1.04 -14.04
C ASN A 203 -13.94 0.32 -14.33
N ALA A 204 -13.16 1.23 -14.90
CA ALA A 204 -13.50 2.63 -15.07
C ALA A 204 -13.09 3.14 -16.47
N PRO A 205 -13.77 4.17 -17.02
CA PRO A 205 -13.41 4.74 -18.32
C PRO A 205 -11.97 5.27 -18.39
N SER A 206 -11.38 5.65 -17.25
CA SER A 206 -10.00 6.09 -17.14
C SER A 206 -9.36 5.55 -15.85
N LEU A 207 -8.09 5.17 -15.95
CA LEU A 207 -7.30 4.66 -14.81
C LEU A 207 -7.11 5.73 -13.74
N ILE A 208 -6.77 6.94 -14.19
CA ILE A 208 -6.63 8.14 -13.36
C ILE A 208 -7.68 9.14 -13.82
N GLU A 209 -8.41 9.71 -12.88
CA GLU A 209 -9.40 10.73 -13.16
C GLU A 209 -9.26 11.91 -12.21
N GLN A 210 -9.44 13.11 -12.73
CA GLN A 210 -9.44 14.33 -11.95
C GLN A 210 -10.88 14.80 -11.76
N LEU A 211 -11.35 14.79 -10.51
CA LEU A 211 -12.66 15.29 -10.13
C LEU A 211 -12.55 16.72 -9.62
N THR A 212 -13.45 17.59 -10.06
CA THR A 212 -13.50 18.98 -9.57
C THR A 212 -13.87 18.98 -8.10
N TRP A 213 -13.06 19.66 -7.28
CA TRP A 213 -13.44 19.98 -5.91
C TRP A 213 -13.87 21.44 -5.87
N HIS A 214 -15.17 21.67 -5.82
CA HIS A 214 -15.74 23.00 -5.82
C HIS A 214 -15.46 23.74 -4.52
N ALA A 215 -15.32 25.06 -4.61
CA ALA A 215 -15.15 25.92 -3.45
C ALA A 215 -16.32 25.89 -2.45
N ASN A 216 -17.50 25.41 -2.87
CA ASN A 216 -18.65 25.19 -1.97
C ASN A 216 -18.55 23.87 -1.16
N GLY A 217 -17.46 23.10 -1.33
CA GLY A 217 -17.21 21.83 -0.65
C GLY A 217 -17.76 20.60 -1.36
N GLN A 218 -18.40 20.73 -2.52
CA GLN A 218 -18.86 19.60 -3.33
C GLN A 218 -17.73 19.06 -4.20
N ILE A 219 -17.76 17.75 -4.46
CA ILE A 219 -16.88 17.10 -5.44
C ILE A 219 -17.76 16.44 -6.49
N ASP A 220 -17.40 16.64 -7.76
CA ASP A 220 -18.11 16.06 -8.90
C ASP A 220 -18.13 14.52 -8.81
N SER A 221 -19.21 13.92 -9.29
CA SER A 221 -19.39 12.47 -9.37
C SER A 221 -19.93 12.08 -10.73
N TRP A 222 -19.67 10.84 -11.15
CA TRP A 222 -20.23 10.31 -12.39
C TRP A 222 -21.76 10.29 -12.40
N PRO A 223 -22.40 10.40 -13.58
CA PRO A 223 -23.83 10.19 -13.71
C PRO A 223 -24.25 8.84 -13.10
N GLY A 224 -25.28 8.86 -12.25
CA GLY A 224 -25.79 7.67 -11.56
C GLY A 224 -25.09 7.35 -10.24
N TYR A 225 -24.02 8.07 -9.89
CA TYR A 225 -23.31 7.93 -8.62
C TYR A 225 -23.53 9.13 -7.68
N THR A 226 -23.52 8.86 -6.38
CA THR A 226 -23.56 9.85 -5.31
C THR A 226 -22.38 9.62 -4.39
N LEU A 227 -21.52 10.63 -4.26
CA LEU A 227 -20.39 10.61 -3.32
C LEU A 227 -20.91 10.48 -1.89
N GLN A 228 -20.50 9.43 -1.20
CA GLN A 228 -20.79 9.25 0.21
C GLN A 228 -19.76 9.99 1.07
N GLY A 229 -18.49 9.92 0.66
CA GLY A 229 -17.38 10.61 1.29
C GLY A 229 -16.06 9.88 1.07
N PHE A 230 -15.13 10.09 2.01
CA PHE A 230 -13.82 9.48 2.03
C PHE A 230 -13.67 8.59 3.26
N ILE A 231 -13.00 7.46 3.11
CA ILE A 231 -12.61 6.56 4.19
C ILE A 231 -11.09 6.66 4.29
N ARG A 232 -10.61 7.30 5.34
CA ARG A 232 -9.20 7.53 5.62
C ARG A 232 -8.71 6.49 6.61
N GLN A 233 -7.66 5.76 6.26
CA GLN A 233 -6.93 5.02 7.27
C GLN A 233 -6.24 6.02 8.19
N GLN A 234 -6.68 6.05 9.43
CA GLN A 234 -6.05 6.87 10.45
C GLN A 234 -4.80 6.22 11.00
N GLU A 235 -4.68 4.89 10.87
CA GLU A 235 -3.85 4.01 11.69
C GLU A 235 -2.71 4.75 12.38
N ILE A 236 -3.14 5.34 13.50
CA ILE A 236 -2.29 5.77 14.58
C ILE A 236 -1.90 4.45 15.22
N ALA A 237 -0.60 4.22 15.40
CA ALA A 237 -0.10 3.02 16.05
C ALA A 237 -0.98 2.74 17.29
N PRO A 238 -1.65 1.58 17.45
CA PRO A 238 -2.82 1.45 18.35
C PRO A 238 -2.60 1.84 19.82
N CYS A 239 -1.35 1.82 20.27
CA CYS A 239 -0.93 2.29 21.60
C CYS A 239 -0.92 3.81 21.76
N LEU A 240 -0.82 4.56 20.66
CA LEU A 240 -0.91 6.01 20.63
C LEU A 240 -2.39 6.39 20.68
N GLN A 241 -2.81 6.94 21.81
CA GLN A 241 -4.19 7.42 21.99
C GLN A 241 -4.49 8.60 21.04
N ALA A 242 -5.77 8.94 20.88
CA ALA A 242 -6.21 10.15 20.16
C ALA A 242 -5.59 11.47 20.69
N GLN A 243 -4.89 11.43 21.84
CA GLN A 243 -4.14 12.54 22.44
C GLN A 243 -2.62 12.33 22.42
N SER A 244 -2.05 11.74 21.36
CA SER A 244 -0.60 11.62 21.20
C SER A 244 0.10 12.98 21.28
N THR A 245 1.32 13.00 21.82
CA THR A 245 2.13 14.23 21.82
C THR A 245 2.64 14.54 20.41
N PRO A 246 2.94 15.81 20.09
CA PRO A 246 3.56 16.15 18.79
C PRO A 246 4.85 15.35 18.51
N GLN A 247 5.63 15.06 19.54
CA GLN A 247 6.86 14.27 19.43
C GLN A 247 6.59 12.80 19.09
N GLN A 248 5.58 12.18 19.72
CA GLN A 248 5.17 10.81 19.37
C GLN A 248 4.67 10.71 17.93
N ARG A 249 3.91 11.70 17.45
CA ARG A 249 3.50 11.76 16.02
C ARG A 249 4.70 11.85 15.07
N GLN A 250 5.74 12.61 15.42
CA GLN A 250 6.97 12.66 14.62
C GLN A 250 7.68 11.31 14.57
N TRP A 251 7.74 10.59 15.69
CA TRP A 251 8.34 9.26 15.75
C TRP A 251 7.53 8.22 14.98
N GLU A 252 6.21 8.29 15.04
CA GLU A 252 5.33 7.48 14.21
C GLU A 252 5.57 7.73 12.71
N THR A 253 5.62 9.00 12.28
CA THR A 253 5.96 9.33 10.89
C THR A 253 7.33 8.78 10.50
N LEU A 254 8.33 8.90 11.38
CA LEU A 254 9.67 8.35 11.14
C LEU A 254 9.67 6.82 11.02
N ALA A 255 8.91 6.14 11.89
CA ALA A 255 8.78 4.68 11.87
C ALA A 255 8.13 4.20 10.56
N LEU A 256 7.06 4.86 10.13
CA LEU A 256 6.40 4.60 8.85
C LEU A 256 7.37 4.82 7.68
N GLN A 257 8.05 5.96 7.65
CA GLN A 257 9.04 6.31 6.64
C GLN A 257 10.12 5.26 6.47
N ALA A 258 10.72 4.84 7.59
CA ALA A 258 11.77 3.85 7.57
C ALA A 258 11.23 2.47 7.18
N ALA A 259 10.07 2.06 7.71
CA ALA A 259 9.45 0.79 7.35
C ALA A 259 9.22 0.70 5.85
N VAL A 260 8.61 1.74 5.27
CA VAL A 260 8.40 1.84 3.82
C VAL A 260 9.71 1.82 3.05
N HIS A 261 10.68 2.64 3.45
CA HIS A 261 11.97 2.71 2.76
C HIS A 261 12.67 1.35 2.70
N TYR A 262 12.59 0.57 3.78
CA TYR A 262 13.23 -0.74 3.87
C TYR A 262 12.33 -1.90 3.40
N GLY A 263 11.08 -1.67 3.00
CA GLY A 263 10.15 -2.75 2.64
C GLY A 263 9.74 -3.61 3.83
N THR A 264 9.60 -3.00 5.00
CA THR A 264 8.98 -3.63 6.18
C THR A 264 7.49 -3.30 6.19
N PRO A 265 6.59 -4.30 6.38
CA PRO A 265 5.16 -4.08 6.59
C PRO A 265 4.89 -3.00 7.64
N SER A 266 4.47 -1.80 7.19
CA SER A 266 4.51 -0.58 8.01
C SER A 266 3.51 -0.63 9.18
N LYS A 267 2.33 -1.20 8.96
CA LYS A 267 1.31 -1.47 9.98
C LYS A 267 1.84 -2.33 11.12
N TYR A 268 2.37 -3.50 10.79
CA TYR A 268 2.89 -4.40 11.81
C TYR A 268 4.14 -3.84 12.48
N PHE A 269 4.95 -3.06 11.76
CA PHE A 269 6.05 -2.33 12.37
C PHE A 269 5.57 -1.30 13.39
N LEU A 270 4.51 -0.52 13.10
CA LEU A 270 3.92 0.37 14.10
C LEU A 270 3.38 -0.39 15.32
N HIS A 271 2.73 -1.53 15.11
CA HIS A 271 2.28 -2.40 16.20
C HIS A 271 3.44 -2.96 17.04
N GLN A 272 4.57 -3.25 16.39
CA GLN A 272 5.80 -3.67 17.04
C GLN A 272 6.37 -2.55 17.92
N ILE A 273 6.51 -1.33 17.41
CA ILE A 273 6.94 -0.17 18.21
C ILE A 273 5.95 0.11 19.35
N CYS A 274 4.67 -0.18 19.14
CA CYS A 274 3.66 -0.06 20.18
C CYS A 274 3.84 -0.98 21.39
N GLN A 275 4.63 -2.05 21.29
CA GLN A 275 4.96 -2.88 22.44
C GLN A 275 5.70 -2.10 23.54
N SER A 276 6.38 -1.01 23.19
CA SER A 276 7.04 -0.10 24.14
C SER A 276 6.21 1.17 24.43
N SER A 277 4.98 1.28 23.93
CA SER A 277 4.15 2.50 24.01
C SER A 277 4.81 3.75 23.42
N PHE A 278 5.75 3.61 22.46
CA PHE A 278 6.59 4.70 21.98
C PHE A 278 7.41 5.40 23.09
N GLU A 279 7.66 4.71 24.21
CA GLU A 279 8.48 5.24 25.30
C GLU A 279 9.92 4.73 25.19
N THR A 280 10.87 5.66 25.28
CA THR A 280 12.29 5.31 25.43
C THR A 280 12.69 5.20 26.89
N TYR A 281 12.05 6.00 27.76
CA TYR A 281 12.32 6.06 29.19
C TYR A 281 11.02 5.85 29.97
N ASP A 282 11.08 5.09 31.06
CA ASP A 282 9.97 4.92 31.99
C ASP A 282 9.70 6.19 32.81
N ALA A 283 8.64 6.17 33.62
CA ALA A 283 8.26 7.29 34.50
C ALA A 283 9.34 7.69 35.53
N GLN A 284 10.39 6.88 35.71
CA GLN A 284 11.53 7.17 36.59
C GLN A 284 12.77 7.64 35.80
N GLY A 285 12.65 7.84 34.49
CA GLY A 285 13.74 8.29 33.62
C GLY A 285 14.75 7.19 33.28
N ARG A 286 14.42 5.91 33.48
CA ARG A 286 15.28 4.78 33.11
C ARG A 286 14.91 4.31 31.71
N VAL A 287 15.89 3.93 30.91
CA VAL A 287 15.65 3.38 29.56
C VAL A 287 14.74 2.15 29.68
N VAL A 288 13.64 2.14 28.93
CA VAL A 288 12.74 0.98 28.82
C VAL A 288 13.54 -0.19 28.25
N ALA A 289 13.54 -1.32 28.94
CA ALA A 289 14.32 -2.48 28.54
C ALA A 289 13.56 -3.79 28.78
N SER A 290 13.68 -4.72 27.82
CA SER A 290 13.15 -6.07 27.93
C SER A 290 13.97 -6.93 28.90
N GLN A 291 13.43 -8.09 29.28
CA GLN A 291 14.17 -9.09 30.06
C GLN A 291 15.39 -9.64 29.29
N THR A 292 15.32 -9.66 27.95
CA THR A 292 16.40 -10.07 27.06
C THR A 292 17.47 -8.99 26.86
N GLY A 293 17.29 -7.80 27.44
CA GLY A 293 18.25 -6.69 27.39
C GLY A 293 18.11 -5.79 26.17
N ALA A 294 17.02 -5.94 25.41
CA ALA A 294 16.66 -5.03 24.34
C ALA A 294 16.21 -3.68 24.92
N ARG A 295 16.46 -2.57 24.24
CA ARG A 295 16.39 -1.22 24.85
C ARG A 295 15.69 -0.19 23.97
N GLY A 296 15.15 0.83 24.63
CA GLY A 296 14.52 1.99 24.00
C GLY A 296 13.21 1.64 23.30
N MET A 297 12.64 2.57 22.55
CA MET A 297 11.30 2.36 21.98
C MET A 297 11.22 1.21 20.98
N ALA A 298 12.28 0.97 20.21
CA ALA A 298 12.29 -0.10 19.23
C ALA A 298 12.59 -1.47 19.85
N GLN A 299 12.90 -1.52 21.16
CA GLN A 299 13.34 -2.72 21.86
C GLN A 299 14.40 -3.48 21.05
N LEU A 300 15.43 -2.77 20.58
CA LEU A 300 16.50 -3.35 19.78
C LEU A 300 17.64 -3.80 20.71
N LEU A 301 18.18 -5.00 20.49
CA LEU A 301 19.32 -5.50 21.25
C LEU A 301 20.58 -4.69 20.92
N PRO A 302 21.35 -4.23 21.91
CA PRO A 302 22.60 -3.49 21.66
C PRO A 302 23.62 -4.25 20.78
N SER A 303 23.65 -5.59 20.87
CA SER A 303 24.50 -6.45 20.05
C SER A 303 24.09 -6.49 18.58
N VAL A 304 22.79 -6.38 18.30
CA VAL A 304 22.23 -6.28 16.94
C VAL A 304 22.47 -4.86 16.40
N ALA A 305 22.13 -3.84 17.20
CA ALA A 305 22.38 -2.44 16.89
C ALA A 305 23.85 -2.11 16.55
N ALA A 306 24.81 -2.85 17.13
CA ALA A 306 26.23 -2.70 16.83
C ALA A 306 26.62 -3.20 15.42
N GLN A 307 25.82 -4.09 14.83
CA GLN A 307 26.05 -4.70 13.52
C GLN A 307 25.34 -3.95 12.38
N ILE A 308 24.30 -3.17 12.69
CA ILE A 308 23.55 -2.39 11.71
C ILE A 308 24.43 -1.26 11.14
N PRO A 309 24.54 -1.12 9.80
CA PRO A 309 25.27 -0.02 9.18
C PRO A 309 24.68 1.34 9.55
N ARG A 310 25.52 2.31 9.96
CA ARG A 310 25.02 3.62 10.40
C ARG A 310 24.37 4.45 9.28
N CYS A 311 24.62 4.15 7.99
CA CYS A 311 23.92 4.80 6.89
C CYS A 311 22.39 4.56 6.93
N VAL A 312 21.95 3.55 7.68
CA VAL A 312 20.54 3.18 7.82
C VAL A 312 19.70 4.31 8.45
N ILE A 313 20.30 5.13 9.30
CA ILE A 313 19.58 6.24 9.95
C ILE A 313 19.43 7.46 9.04
N ASP A 314 20.14 7.50 7.92
CA ASP A 314 20.08 8.56 6.90
C ASP A 314 19.42 8.02 5.61
N PHE A 315 18.38 7.21 5.80
CA PHE A 315 17.65 6.53 4.73
C PHE A 315 16.91 7.50 3.79
N GLU A 316 16.68 8.73 4.23
CA GLU A 316 16.15 9.81 3.40
C GLU A 316 17.09 10.15 2.23
N ASN A 317 18.42 10.06 2.46
CA ASN A 317 19.43 10.41 1.47
C ASN A 317 20.15 9.18 0.87
N ASN A 318 20.13 8.05 1.58
CA ASN A 318 20.81 6.82 1.20
C ASN A 318 19.90 5.88 0.39
N ALA A 319 20.51 4.97 -0.37
CA ALA A 319 19.81 3.90 -1.06
C ALA A 319 19.49 2.76 -0.06
N PRO A 320 18.44 1.96 -0.29
CA PRO A 320 18.07 0.86 0.60
C PRO A 320 19.21 -0.13 0.87
N ASN A 321 20.12 -0.30 -0.10
CA ASN A 321 21.33 -1.10 0.04
C ASN A 321 22.48 -0.28 0.63
N CYS A 322 22.48 -0.19 1.95
CA CYS A 322 23.46 0.50 2.77
C CYS A 322 24.94 0.03 2.60
N ASP A 323 25.16 -1.06 1.85
CA ASP A 323 26.45 -1.74 1.73
C ASP A 323 27.46 -1.11 0.75
N GLN A 324 27.11 -0.02 0.03
CA GLN A 324 27.93 0.46 -1.10
C GLN A 324 28.13 1.99 -1.24
N MET A 325 28.01 2.82 -0.19
CA MET A 325 28.24 4.27 -0.32
C MET A 325 29.58 4.82 0.22
N PRO A 326 30.29 5.69 -0.53
CA PRO A 326 31.44 6.43 -0.02
C PRO A 326 31.01 7.39 1.10
N GLY A 327 31.55 7.21 2.30
CA GLY A 327 31.18 7.98 3.50
C GLY A 327 30.51 7.16 4.60
N SER A 328 30.21 5.88 4.34
CA SER A 328 29.86 4.92 5.38
C SER A 328 30.99 4.83 6.41
N LEU A 329 30.72 5.17 7.67
CA LEU A 329 31.64 4.83 8.76
C LEU A 329 31.72 3.30 8.87
N PRO A 330 32.89 2.72 9.21
CA PRO A 330 33.02 1.27 9.39
C PRO A 330 31.99 0.73 10.38
N SER A 331 31.55 -0.52 10.14
CA SER A 331 30.75 -1.31 11.08
C SER A 331 31.33 -1.22 12.50
N GLY A 332 30.47 -1.08 13.52
CA GLY A 332 30.89 -0.99 14.93
C GLY A 332 31.07 0.40 15.54
N LYS A 333 30.63 1.49 14.89
CA LYS A 333 30.41 2.80 15.57
C LYS A 333 28.99 3.01 16.14
N GLY A 334 28.14 1.97 16.03
CA GLY A 334 26.90 1.74 16.78
C GLY A 334 25.69 2.57 16.33
N ILE A 335 24.51 1.96 16.37
CA ILE A 335 23.21 2.64 16.50
C ILE A 335 22.96 2.90 17.98
N ASP A 336 22.60 4.13 18.37
CA ASP A 336 22.15 4.41 19.72
C ASP A 336 20.68 4.02 19.89
N VAL A 337 20.44 2.84 20.47
CA VAL A 337 19.10 2.30 20.70
C VAL A 337 18.24 3.15 21.64
N THR A 338 18.82 4.13 22.33
CA THR A 338 18.09 5.06 23.21
C THR A 338 17.71 6.37 22.52
N LYS A 339 18.03 6.52 21.24
CA LYS A 339 17.65 7.68 20.42
C LYS A 339 16.63 7.27 19.37
N PRO A 340 15.37 7.73 19.44
CA PRO A 340 14.33 7.39 18.47
C PRO A 340 14.71 7.59 17.00
N ASP A 341 15.43 8.68 16.71
CA ASP A 341 15.94 9.02 15.38
C ASP A 341 16.98 8.04 14.84
N GLU A 342 17.68 7.31 15.71
CA GLU A 342 18.60 6.24 15.31
C GLU A 342 17.94 4.85 15.39
N ALA A 343 17.14 4.62 16.43
CA ALA A 343 16.56 3.32 16.76
C ALA A 343 15.44 2.90 15.82
N LEU A 344 14.55 3.81 15.41
CA LEU A 344 13.41 3.48 14.55
C LEU A 344 13.86 3.06 13.14
N PRO A 345 14.75 3.80 12.44
CA PRO A 345 15.22 3.36 11.14
C PRO A 345 16.04 2.07 11.20
N ALA A 346 16.84 1.90 12.26
CA ALA A 346 17.60 0.69 12.48
C ALA A 346 16.71 -0.54 12.69
N ALA A 347 15.63 -0.39 13.46
CA ALA A 347 14.68 -1.48 13.69
C ALA A 347 13.90 -1.85 12.43
N ALA A 348 13.49 -0.88 11.62
CA ALA A 348 12.87 -1.14 10.32
C ALA A 348 13.82 -1.91 9.39
N TYR A 349 15.08 -1.47 9.28
CA TYR A 349 16.10 -2.18 8.49
C TYR A 349 16.35 -3.61 8.98
N GLU A 350 16.46 -3.80 10.30
CA GLU A 350 16.65 -5.14 10.89
C GLU A 350 15.45 -6.04 10.59
N MET A 351 14.23 -5.53 10.74
CA MET A 351 13.01 -6.26 10.40
C MET A 351 12.96 -6.65 8.93
N SER A 352 13.28 -5.74 8.01
CA SER A 352 13.40 -6.04 6.58
C SER A 352 14.45 -7.11 6.29
N THR A 353 15.60 -7.04 6.95
CA THR A 353 16.68 -8.03 6.81
C THR A 353 16.24 -9.41 7.27
N LEU A 354 15.59 -9.50 8.44
CA LEU A 354 15.04 -10.74 8.99
C LEU A 354 13.91 -11.29 8.11
N TYR A 355 13.02 -10.42 7.66
CA TYR A 355 11.90 -10.78 6.79
C TYR A 355 12.40 -11.36 5.46
N THR A 356 13.32 -10.67 4.79
CA THR A 356 14.00 -11.17 3.58
C THR A 356 14.73 -12.49 3.84
N TYR A 357 15.39 -12.64 4.99
CA TYR A 357 16.05 -13.88 5.39
C TYR A 357 15.06 -15.05 5.49
N TYR A 358 13.84 -14.83 5.99
CA TYR A 358 12.85 -15.89 6.15
C TYR A 358 12.01 -16.16 4.90
N LEU A 359 11.89 -15.22 3.97
CA LEU A 359 11.25 -15.44 2.67
C LEU A 359 11.85 -16.62 1.89
N LYS A 360 13.15 -16.90 2.05
CA LYS A 360 13.81 -18.06 1.42
C LYS A 360 13.21 -19.41 1.82
N TRP A 361 12.54 -19.50 2.97
CA TRP A 361 11.94 -20.73 3.45
C TRP A 361 10.53 -20.96 2.90
N LYS A 362 9.83 -19.91 2.43
CA LYS A 362 8.49 -19.98 1.82
C LYS A 362 8.20 -18.76 0.90
N PRO A 363 8.20 -18.94 -0.43
CA PRO A 363 7.78 -17.88 -1.36
C PRO A 363 6.25 -17.74 -1.52
N GLU A 364 5.45 -18.59 -0.87
CA GLU A 364 4.01 -18.74 -1.15
C GLU A 364 3.10 -18.02 -0.14
N VAL A 365 3.60 -17.61 1.04
CA VAL A 365 2.80 -16.94 2.08
C VAL A 365 3.66 -15.91 2.82
N ASP A 366 3.48 -14.65 2.44
CA ASP A 366 4.16 -13.46 2.96
C ASP A 366 4.20 -13.41 4.52
N ILE A 367 3.03 -13.50 5.14
CA ILE A 367 2.87 -13.30 6.58
C ILE A 367 3.63 -14.32 7.44
N LYS A 368 3.87 -15.55 6.95
CA LYS A 368 4.62 -16.58 7.71
C LYS A 368 6.11 -16.26 7.80
N ALA A 369 6.69 -15.63 6.78
CA ALA A 369 8.06 -15.15 6.86
C ALA A 369 8.15 -13.98 7.85
N TYR A 370 7.14 -13.11 7.88
CA TYR A 370 7.09 -12.02 8.84
C TYR A 370 6.89 -12.50 10.28
N GLU A 371 6.08 -13.54 10.54
CA GLU A 371 5.99 -14.20 11.86
C GLU A 371 7.36 -14.70 12.35
N MET A 372 8.15 -15.32 11.47
CA MET A 372 9.50 -15.78 11.79
C MET A 372 10.45 -14.61 12.05
N ALA A 373 10.32 -13.52 11.28
CA ALA A 373 11.09 -12.30 11.49
C ALA A 373 10.79 -11.66 12.85
N LEU A 374 9.51 -11.56 13.24
CA LEU A 374 9.10 -11.07 14.56
C LEU A 374 9.65 -11.93 15.70
N ALA A 375 9.57 -13.26 15.58
CA ALA A 375 10.19 -14.15 16.57
C ALA A 375 11.71 -13.98 16.62
N ALA A 376 12.36 -13.82 15.47
CA ALA A 376 13.81 -13.65 15.43
C ALA A 376 14.26 -12.27 15.94
N TYR A 377 13.45 -11.24 15.78
CA TYR A 377 13.67 -9.94 16.37
C TYR A 377 13.63 -10.00 17.91
N HIS A 378 12.69 -10.81 18.45
CA HIS A 378 12.48 -10.97 19.89
C HIS A 378 13.46 -11.96 20.55
N GLU A 379 13.65 -13.14 19.95
CA GLU A 379 14.41 -14.29 20.50
C GLU A 379 15.78 -14.49 19.86
N GLY A 380 16.06 -13.83 18.72
CA GLY A 380 17.21 -14.08 17.87
C GLY A 380 16.96 -15.11 16.77
N THR A 381 17.81 -15.11 15.73
CA THR A 381 17.68 -16.01 14.58
C THR A 381 18.00 -17.47 14.90
N VAL A 382 18.96 -17.74 15.80
CA VAL A 382 19.41 -19.11 16.10
C VAL A 382 18.30 -19.99 16.68
N PRO A 383 17.52 -19.55 17.69
CA PRO A 383 16.37 -20.33 18.17
C PRO A 383 15.32 -20.59 17.10
N VAL A 384 15.00 -19.58 16.29
CA VAL A 384 14.00 -19.68 15.22
C VAL A 384 14.44 -20.65 14.13
N ASP A 385 15.68 -20.53 13.65
CA ASP A 385 16.26 -21.45 12.67
C ASP A 385 16.29 -22.89 13.19
N HIS A 386 16.66 -23.10 14.46
CA HIS A 386 16.62 -24.42 15.07
C HIS A 386 15.20 -25.00 15.11
N ALA A 387 14.21 -24.18 15.47
CA ALA A 387 12.81 -24.58 15.55
C ALA A 387 12.23 -24.91 14.16
N VAL A 388 12.53 -24.09 13.15
CA VAL A 388 12.13 -24.32 11.75
C VAL A 388 12.75 -25.60 11.20
N ASN A 389 14.04 -25.84 11.45
CA ASN A 389 14.72 -27.05 11.01
C ASN A 389 14.21 -28.32 11.71
N SER A 390 13.87 -28.22 13.00
CA SER A 390 13.45 -29.37 13.80
C SER A 390 12.01 -29.79 13.53
N CYS A 391 11.11 -28.84 13.30
CA CYS A 391 9.66 -29.09 13.25
C CYS A 391 8.99 -28.68 11.94
N GLY A 392 9.77 -28.13 11.01
CA GLY A 392 9.28 -27.60 9.74
C GLY A 392 8.55 -26.27 9.90
N THR A 393 8.40 -25.57 8.78
CA THR A 393 7.81 -24.22 8.71
C THR A 393 6.34 -24.13 9.15
N GLN A 394 5.64 -25.25 9.33
CA GLN A 394 4.23 -25.28 9.75
C GLN A 394 4.06 -25.45 11.26
N ARG A 395 5.08 -25.96 11.97
CA ARG A 395 4.99 -26.28 13.41
C ARG A 395 6.14 -25.69 14.21
N TRP A 396 6.96 -24.84 13.59
CA TRP A 396 8.17 -24.29 14.18
C TRP A 396 7.90 -23.57 15.51
N LEU A 397 6.81 -22.80 15.63
CA LEU A 397 6.47 -22.11 16.88
C LEU A 397 6.32 -23.06 18.08
N ASN A 398 5.78 -24.26 17.88
CA ASN A 398 5.65 -25.27 18.95
C ASN A 398 7.03 -25.75 19.45
N CYS A 399 8.06 -25.61 18.62
CA CYS A 399 9.41 -26.12 18.85
C CYS A 399 10.43 -25.04 19.19
N LEU A 400 9.98 -23.80 19.32
CA LEU A 400 10.80 -22.70 19.83
C LEU A 400 11.04 -22.81 21.35
N SER A 401 10.57 -23.88 22.00
CA SER A 401 10.56 -24.01 23.46
C SER A 401 11.93 -24.38 24.06
N GLY A 402 12.44 -23.43 24.85
CA GLY A 402 13.47 -23.64 25.87
C GLY A 402 13.14 -23.02 27.22
N GLN A 403 12.46 -21.86 27.28
CA GLN A 403 11.95 -21.30 28.54
C GLN A 403 10.58 -20.61 28.47
N ASP A 404 10.14 -20.03 27.34
CA ASP A 404 8.83 -19.38 27.25
C ASP A 404 8.30 -19.36 25.81
N SER A 405 7.86 -20.51 25.27
CA SER A 405 7.19 -20.55 23.95
C SER A 405 5.96 -19.63 23.88
N ASN A 406 5.39 -19.28 25.04
CA ASN A 406 4.34 -18.29 25.16
C ASN A 406 4.84 -16.88 24.86
N SER A 407 6.09 -16.50 25.18
CA SER A 407 6.57 -15.12 24.99
C SER A 407 6.66 -14.73 23.52
N ALA A 408 7.30 -15.52 22.67
CA ALA A 408 7.37 -15.22 21.23
C ALA A 408 6.01 -15.34 20.54
N SER A 409 5.19 -16.33 20.90
CA SER A 409 3.84 -16.48 20.36
C SER A 409 2.94 -15.31 20.79
N ASP A 410 2.98 -14.89 22.05
CA ASP A 410 2.22 -13.76 22.58
C ASP A 410 2.70 -12.45 21.93
N TYR A 411 4.01 -12.30 21.71
CA TYR A 411 4.58 -11.15 20.99
C TYR A 411 4.07 -11.07 19.55
N ILE A 412 4.13 -12.17 18.79
CA ILE A 412 3.60 -12.22 17.42
C ILE A 412 2.09 -11.93 17.43
N ARG A 413 1.33 -12.54 18.35
CA ARG A 413 -0.12 -12.31 18.48
C ARG A 413 -0.45 -10.87 18.79
N ALA A 414 0.32 -10.22 19.66
CA ALA A 414 0.11 -8.82 20.01
C ALA A 414 0.37 -7.87 18.82
N ILE A 415 1.23 -8.26 17.87
CA ILE A 415 1.59 -7.44 16.71
C ILE A 415 0.68 -7.72 15.52
N LEU A 416 0.44 -8.99 15.18
CA LEU A 416 -0.34 -9.38 13.99
C LEU A 416 -1.85 -9.42 14.25
N GLY A 417 -2.29 -9.46 15.51
CA GLY A 417 -3.71 -9.58 15.87
C GLY A 417 -4.34 -10.95 15.52
N THR A 418 -3.56 -11.89 15.01
CA THR A 418 -4.02 -13.24 14.65
C THR A 418 -3.91 -14.21 15.82
N ILE A 419 -4.78 -15.22 15.90
CA ILE A 419 -4.52 -16.41 16.72
C ILE A 419 -3.54 -17.27 15.92
N VAL A 420 -2.30 -17.40 16.39
CA VAL A 420 -1.22 -18.14 15.71
C VAL A 420 -1.33 -19.64 15.93
#